data_AF-A0A942SSS3-F1
#
_entry.id   AF-A0A942SSS3-F1
#
_cell.length_a   1.000
_cell.length_b   1.000
_cell.length_c   1.000
_cell.angle_alpha   90.00
_cell.angle_beta   90.00
_cell.angle_gamma   90.00
#
_symmetry.space_group_name_H-M   'P 1'
#
loop_
_entity.id
_entity.type
_entity.pdbx_description
1 polymer ?
#
loop_
_entity_poly.entity_id
_entity_poly.type
_entity_poly.pdbx_seq_one_letter_code
_entity_poly.pdbx_strand_id
1 'polypeptide(L)' 'MGTGNWLGILSTIFIVLSFYFGLSFFQYLKLGDERLIKQSKIAAVICLAFGLLIPVFYGLYLYNQMMK' A
#
# COMPACT_ATOMS: atom_id res chain seq x y z
N MET A 1 -17.33 -15.34 -5.74
CA MET A 1 -17.67 -14.22 -4.83
C MET A 1 -16.60 -13.92 -3.75
N GLY A 2 -15.56 -14.74 -3.55
CA GLY A 2 -14.59 -14.51 -2.45
C GLY A 2 -13.38 -13.61 -2.77
N THR A 3 -12.76 -13.78 -3.94
CA THR A 3 -11.42 -13.22 -4.21
C THR A 3 -11.39 -11.69 -4.35
N GLY A 4 -12.39 -11.11 -5.03
CA GLY A 4 -12.46 -9.65 -5.21
C GLY A 4 -12.68 -8.88 -3.91
N ASN A 5 -13.49 -9.43 -2.99
CA ASN A 5 -13.72 -8.82 -1.69
C ASN A 5 -12.47 -8.89 -0.79
N TRP A 6 -11.76 -10.02 -0.84
CA TRP A 6 -10.51 -10.21 -0.10
C TRP A 6 -9.40 -9.25 -0.57
N LEU A 7 -9.31 -9.00 -1.89
CA LEU A 7 -8.37 -8.02 -2.44
C LEU A 7 -8.69 -6.58 -2.05
N GLY A 8 -9.98 -6.22 -1.94
CA GLY A 8 -10.40 -4.92 -1.42
C GLY A 8 -10.03 -4.72 0.04
N ILE A 9 -10.22 -5.75 0.87
CA ILE A 9 -9.80 -5.75 2.29
C ILE A 9 -8.27 -5.61 2.37
N LEU A 10 -7.53 -6.38 1.57
CA LEU A 10 -6.06 -6.33 1.54
C LEU A 10 -5.56 -4.94 1.13
N SER A 11 -6.12 -4.35 0.07
CA SER A 11 -5.78 -2.98 -0.37
C SER A 11 -6.03 -1.94 0.72
N THR A 12 -7.17 -2.05 1.43
CA THR A 12 -7.49 -1.16 2.56
C THR A 12 -6.45 -1.27 3.67
N ILE A 13 -6.03 -2.49 4.02
CA ILE A 13 -4.98 -2.72 5.04
C ILE A 13 -3.65 -2.08 4.61
N PHE A 14 -3.25 -2.23 3.34
CA PHE A 14 -2.05 -1.58 2.80
C PHE A 14 -2.13 -0.04 2.87
N ILE A 15 -3.30 0.54 2.60
CA ILE A 15 -3.51 1.98 2.73
C ILE A 15 -3.36 2.43 4.18
N VAL A 16 -3.99 1.74 5.13
CA VAL A 16 -3.89 2.04 6.57
C VAL A 16 -2.44 1.93 7.05
N LEU A 17 -1.72 0.88 6.65
CA LEU A 17 -0.30 0.72 6.96
C LEU A 17 0.55 1.83 6.35
N SER A 18 0.25 2.28 5.13
CA SER A 18 0.93 3.42 4.52
C SER A 18 0.77 4.70 5.35
N PHE A 19 -0.42 4.97 5.87
CA PHE A 19 -0.64 6.11 6.76
C PHE A 19 0.12 5.96 8.08
N TYR A 20 0.14 4.75 8.66
CA TYR A 20 0.91 4.47 9.86
C TYR A 20 2.40 4.76 9.65
N PHE A 21 3.00 4.26 8.57
CA PHE A 21 4.40 4.55 8.24
C PHE A 21 4.65 6.04 7.97
N GLY A 22 3.68 6.75 7.38
CA GLY A 22 3.73 8.21 7.23
C GLY A 22 3.75 8.94 8.58
N LEU A 23 2.92 8.52 9.54
CA LEU A 23 2.93 9.07 10.89
C LEU A 23 4.24 8.75 11.64
N SER A 24 4.73 7.51 11.54
CA SER A 24 6.03 7.13 12.09
C SER A 24 7.19 7.92 11.47
N PHE A 25 7.12 8.23 10.16
CA PHE A 25 8.10 9.09 9.50
C PHE A 25 8.16 10.48 10.15
N PHE A 26 7.00 11.11 10.42
CA PHE A 26 6.97 12.39 11.12
C PHE A 26 7.51 12.30 12.55
N GLN A 27 7.26 11.19 13.25
CA GLN A 27 7.82 10.94 14.57
C GLN A 27 9.35 10.81 14.53
N TYR A 28 9.91 10.06 13.58
CA TYR A 28 11.36 9.94 13.41
C TYR A 28 12.00 11.24 12.92
N LEU A 29 11.30 12.04 12.11
CA LEU A 29 11.72 13.38 11.71
C LEU A 29 11.92 14.28 12.94
N LYS A 30 11.01 14.20 13.91
CA LYS A 30 11.11 14.94 15.17
C LYS A 30 12.27 14.45 16.05
N LEU A 31 12.56 13.15 16.03
CA LEU A 31 13.64 12.53 16.81
C LEU A 31 15.03 12.74 16.19
N GLY A 32 15.11 13.11 14.91
CA GLY A 32 16.38 13.33 14.20
C GLY A 32 17.07 12.04 13.73
N ASP A 33 16.38 10.90 13.77
CA ASP A 33 16.94 9.60 13.39
C ASP A 33 16.93 9.37 11.86
N GLU A 34 17.92 9.90 11.15
CA GLU A 34 18.03 9.84 9.68
C GLU A 34 17.87 8.44 9.08
N ARG A 35 18.34 7.40 9.77
CA ARG A 35 18.22 5.99 9.33
C ARG A 35 16.76 5.54 9.30
N LEU A 36 16.01 5.81 10.38
CA LEU A 36 14.62 5.42 10.51
C LEU A 36 13.69 6.28 9.65
N ILE A 37 14.05 7.56 9.44
CA ILE A 37 13.39 8.46 8.49
C ILE A 37 13.45 7.86 7.06
N LYS A 38 14.63 7.45 6.60
CA LYS A 38 14.78 6.90 5.24
C LYS A 38 14.05 5.57 5.07
N GLN A 39 14.10 4.69 6.08
CA GLN A 39 13.39 3.40 6.06
C GLN A 39 11.87 3.56 6.08
N SER A 40 11.33 4.36 7.00
CA SER A 40 9.89 4.60 7.11
C SER A 40 9.32 5.25 5.85
N LYS A 41 10.04 6.19 5.23
CA LYS A 41 9.66 6.79 3.94
C LYS A 41 9.55 5.75 2.83
N ILE A 42 10.55 4.89 2.68
CA ILE A 42 10.56 3.85 1.64
C ILE A 42 9.46 2.82 1.91
N ALA A 43 9.29 2.39 3.17
CA ALA A 43 8.23 1.46 3.57
C ALA A 43 6.83 2.02 3.27
N ALA A 44 6.57 3.29 3.59
CA ALA A 44 5.30 3.96 3.28
C ALA A 44 5.01 3.95 1.77
N VAL A 45 5.99 4.36 0.96
CA VAL A 45 5.85 4.42 -0.51
C VAL A 45 5.58 3.05 -1.10
N ILE A 46 6.30 2.02 -0.66
CA ILE A 46 6.11 0.63 -1.13
C ILE A 46 4.73 0.11 -0.73
N CYS A 47 4.31 0.35 0.52
CA CYS A 47 3.02 -0.06 1.04
C CYS A 47 1.86 0.58 0.26
N LEU A 48 1.96 1.88 -0.04
CA LEU A 48 1.01 2.63 -0.85
C LEU A 48 0.97 2.10 -2.30
N ALA A 49 2.14 1.87 -2.90
CA ALA A 49 2.24 1.34 -4.26
C ALA A 49 1.56 -0.03 -4.37
N PHE A 50 1.78 -0.94 -3.42
CA PHE A 50 1.08 -2.23 -3.41
C PHE A 50 -0.43 -2.06 -3.18
N GLY A 51 -0.84 -1.23 -2.22
CA GLY A 51 -2.26 -0.96 -1.96
C GLY A 51 -3.01 -0.48 -3.20
N LEU A 52 -2.38 0.35 -4.03
CA LEU A 52 -2.98 0.89 -5.26
C LEU A 52 -2.87 -0.06 -6.46
N LEU A 53 -1.72 -0.70 -6.65
CA LEU A 53 -1.46 -1.52 -7.84
C LEU A 53 -2.19 -2.87 -7.80
N ILE A 54 -2.31 -3.50 -6.63
CA ILE A 54 -2.98 -4.81 -6.48
C ILE A 54 -4.41 -4.80 -7.05
N PRO A 55 -5.31 -3.88 -6.66
CA PRO A 55 -6.67 -3.85 -7.21
C PRO A 55 -6.69 -3.48 -8.71
N VAL A 56 -5.80 -2.60 -9.16
CA VAL A 56 -5.71 -2.20 -10.58
C VAL A 56 -5.30 -3.37 -11.47
N PHE A 57 -4.26 -4.11 -11.10
CA PHE A 57 -3.83 -5.29 -11.86
C PHE A 57 -4.89 -6.38 -11.88
N TYR A 58 -5.59 -6.60 -10.77
CA TYR A 58 -6.69 -7.57 -10.73
C TYR A 58 -7.86 -7.16 -11.61
N GLY A 59 -8.23 -5.87 -11.63
CA GLY A 59 -9.24 -5.33 -12.52
C GLY A 59 -8.87 -5.50 -14.00
N LEU A 60 -7.62 -5.20 -14.37
CA LEU A 60 -7.12 -5.42 -15.73
C LEU A 60 -7.11 -6.89 -16.14
N TYR A 61 -6.74 -7.80 -15.24
CA TYR A 61 -6.78 -9.23 -15.50
C TYR A 61 -8.20 -9.72 -15.77
N LEU A 62 -9.18 -9.31 -14.95
CA LEU A 62 -10.59 -9.65 -15.16
C LEU A 62 -11.13 -9.06 -16.46
N TYR A 63 -10.81 -7.81 -16.77
CA TYR A 63 -11.20 -7.17 -18.03
C TYR A 63 -10.68 -7.94 -19.24
N ASN A 64 -9.40 -8.33 -19.21
CA ASN A 64 -8.79 -9.11 -20.29
C ASN A 64 -9.39 -10.52 -20.41
N GLN A 65 -9.78 -11.15 -19.30
CA GLN A 65 -10.53 -12.42 -19.30
C GLN A 65 -11.92 -12.28 -19.92
N MET A 66 -12.63 -11.17 -19.70
CA MET A 66 -13.97 -10.94 -20.27
C MET A 66 -13.95 -10.56 -21.75
N MET A 67 -12.84 -9.98 -22.23
CA MET A 67 -12.65 -9.57 -23.63
C MET A 67 -12.07 -10.68 -24.51
N LYS A 68 -11.81 -11.87 -23.95
CA LYS A 68 -11.28 -13.04 -24.65
C LYS A 68 -12.39 -14.04 -24.93
#